data_AF-A0AAU4GC43-F1
#
_entry.id   AF-A0AAU4GC43-F1
#
_cell.length_a   1.000
_cell.length_b   1.000
_cell.length_c   1.000
_cell.angle_alpha   90.00
_cell.angle_beta   90.00
_cell.angle_gamma   90.00
#
_symmetry.space_group_name_H-M   'P 1'
#
loop_
_entity.id
_entity.type
_entity.pdbx_description
1 polymer ?
#
loop_
_entity_poly.entity_id
_entity_poly.type
_entity_poly.pdbx_seq_one_letter_code
_entity_poly.pdbx_strand_id
1 'polypeptide(L)'
;MSTDEARNMLVVAKRVRDKYMDMRRKAADALGMNPPADEPGSNGYNSLMVGQDHNSGVLGGGRDQAELAYNYAAQLVSRLEQALGITESSDEQAAADIKNVAPGEDKGFA
;
A
#
# COMPACT_ATOMS: atom_id res chain seq x y z
N MET A 1 -13.63 10.62 20.11
CA MET A 1 -12.42 10.71 19.27
C MET A 1 -12.24 12.16 18.89
N SER A 2 -11.06 12.73 19.16
CA SER A 2 -10.75 14.11 18.72
C SER A 2 -10.31 14.14 17.25
N THR A 3 -10.34 15.31 16.62
CA THR A 3 -9.83 15.49 15.26
C THR A 3 -8.34 15.13 15.15
N ASP A 4 -7.54 15.47 16.17
CA ASP A 4 -6.11 15.14 16.21
C ASP A 4 -5.87 13.63 16.36
N GLU A 5 -6.70 12.96 17.17
CA GLU A 5 -6.66 11.50 17.31
C GLU A 5 -7.00 10.81 15.99
N ALA A 6 -8.03 11.29 15.27
CA ALA A 6 -8.39 10.78 13.95
C ALA A 6 -7.29 11.01 12.89
N ARG A 7 -6.62 12.17 12.91
CA ARG A 7 -5.46 12.45 12.04
C ARG A 7 -4.29 11.50 12.33
N ASN A 8 -4.00 11.25 13.60
CA ASN A 8 -2.97 10.28 13.97
C ASN A 8 -3.32 8.86 13.52
N MET A 9 -4.57 8.44 13.69
CA MET A 9 -5.06 7.15 13.17
C MET A 9 -4.94 7.07 11.66
N LEU A 10 -5.23 8.14 10.92
CA LEU A 10 -5.06 8.19 9.47
C LEU A 10 -3.60 7.98 9.05
N VAL A 11 -2.65 8.64 9.71
CA VAL A 11 -1.21 8.45 9.44
C VAL A 11 -0.81 6.99 9.64
N VAL A 12 -1.26 6.36 10.73
CA VAL A 12 -0.99 4.95 10.99
C VAL A 12 -1.64 4.05 9.93
N ALA A 13 -2.91 4.30 9.59
CA ALA A 13 -3.63 3.54 8.58
C ALA A 13 -2.95 3.61 7.20
N LYS A 14 -2.47 4.78 6.78
CA LYS A 14 -1.71 4.96 5.53
C LYS A 14 -0.43 4.10 5.53
N ARG A 15 0.36 4.15 6.61
CA ARG A 15 1.57 3.31 6.74
C ARG A 15 1.26 1.82 6.69
N VAL A 16 0.18 1.38 7.33
CA VAL A 16 -0.25 -0.02 7.32
C VAL A 16 -0.69 -0.45 5.92
N ARG A 17 -1.48 0.38 5.22
CA ARG A 17 -1.87 0.15 3.83
C ARG A 17 -0.63 -0.01 2.94
N ASP A 18 0.35 0.89 3.07
CA ASP A 18 1.55 0.87 2.24
C ASP A 18 2.38 -0.40 2.51
N LYS A 19 2.49 -0.82 3.79
CA LYS A 19 3.13 -2.09 4.15
C LYS A 19 2.43 -3.30 3.51
N TYR A 20 1.09 -3.34 3.52
CA TYR A 20 0.34 -4.42 2.88
C TYR A 20 0.41 -4.35 1.35
N MET A 21 0.52 -3.16 0.77
CA MET A 21 0.79 -3.00 -0.67
C MET A 21 2.11 -3.67 -1.06
N ASP A 22 3.17 -3.46 -0.27
CA ASP A 22 4.46 -4.09 -0.50
C ASP A 22 4.43 -5.60 -0.28
N MET A 23 3.72 -6.07 0.76
CA MET A 23 3.52 -7.50 0.97
C MET A 23 2.77 -8.15 -0.18
N ARG A 24 1.72 -7.49 -0.70
CA ARG A 24 0.98 -7.96 -1.87
C ARG A 24 1.89 -8.12 -3.08
N ARG A 25 2.75 -7.13 -3.36
CA ARG A 25 3.70 -7.18 -4.48
C ARG A 25 4.66 -8.37 -4.32
N LYS A 26 5.27 -8.51 -3.15
CA LYS A 26 6.18 -9.63 -2.85
C LYS A 26 5.51 -11.00 -2.95
N ALA A 27 4.24 -11.10 -2.53
CA ALA A 27 3.48 -12.34 -2.65
C ALA A 27 3.18 -12.69 -4.12
N ALA A 28 2.87 -11.69 -4.95
CA ALA A 28 2.72 -11.89 -6.39
C ALA A 28 4.04 -12.33 -7.05
N ASP A 29 5.16 -11.73 -6.66
CA ASP A 29 6.48 -12.13 -7.17
C ASP A 29 6.82 -13.57 -6.75
N ALA A 30 6.52 -13.94 -5.49
CA ALA A 30 6.75 -15.29 -4.99
C ALA A 30 5.93 -16.36 -5.72
N LEU A 31 4.71 -16.03 -6.18
CA LEU A 31 3.92 -16.93 -7.02
C LEU A 31 4.56 -17.16 -8.41
N GLY A 32 5.39 -16.24 -8.88
CA GLY A 32 6.14 -16.38 -10.12
C GLY A 32 7.38 -17.29 -10.03
N MET A 33 7.65 -17.91 -8.88
CA MET A 33 8.83 -18.78 -8.74
C MET A 33 8.74 -20.04 -9.62
N ASN A 34 9.90 -20.48 -10.10
CA ASN A 34 10.06 -21.70 -10.87
C ASN A 34 10.91 -22.71 -10.09
N PRO A 35 10.82 -24.01 -10.43
CA PRO A 35 11.71 -25.01 -9.87
C PRO A 35 13.18 -24.66 -10.11
N PRO A 36 14.09 -24.85 -9.14
CA PRO A 36 15.51 -24.57 -9.31
C PRO A 36 16.22 -25.55 -10.25
N ALA A 37 15.63 -26.72 -10.50
CA ALA A 37 16.12 -27.74 -11.42
C ALA A 37 14.94 -28.52 -12.03
N ASP A 38 15.12 -29.03 -13.24
CA ASP A 38 14.15 -29.93 -13.88
C ASP A 38 14.34 -31.37 -13.39
N GLU A 39 13.90 -31.60 -12.16
CA GLU A 39 13.91 -32.92 -11.54
C GLU A 39 12.68 -33.10 -10.63
N PRO A 40 12.24 -34.35 -10.38
CA PRO A 40 10.95 -34.62 -9.73
C PRO A 40 10.75 -33.94 -8.37
N GLY A 41 11.80 -33.83 -7.55
CA GLY A 41 11.75 -33.20 -6.22
C GLY A 41 11.50 -31.70 -6.29
N SER A 42 12.30 -30.99 -7.09
CA SER A 42 12.21 -29.56 -7.35
C SER A 42 10.87 -29.19 -7.99
N ASN A 43 10.44 -29.94 -9.00
CA ASN A 43 9.15 -29.75 -9.67
C ASN A 43 7.98 -30.01 -8.70
N GLY A 44 8.06 -31.08 -7.90
CA GLY A 44 7.06 -31.42 -6.90
C GLY A 44 6.94 -30.36 -5.80
N TYR A 45 8.07 -29.92 -5.24
CA TYR A 45 8.09 -28.87 -4.22
C TYR A 45 7.51 -27.56 -4.75
N ASN A 46 7.92 -27.13 -5.95
CA ASN A 46 7.38 -25.93 -6.58
C ASN A 46 5.86 -26.03 -6.78
N SER A 47 5.37 -27.17 -7.29
CA SER A 47 3.93 -27.41 -7.48
C SER A 47 3.14 -27.35 -6.18
N LEU A 48 3.71 -27.72 -5.03
CA LEU A 48 3.05 -27.56 -3.72
C LEU A 48 3.04 -26.10 -3.27
N MET A 49 4.11 -25.35 -3.53
CA MET A 49 4.26 -23.97 -3.10
C MET A 49 3.37 -23.01 -3.90
N VAL A 50 3.40 -23.08 -5.23
CA VAL A 50 2.67 -22.13 -6.08
C VAL A 50 1.49 -22.75 -6.83
N GLY A 51 1.39 -24.08 -6.92
CA GLY A 51 0.37 -24.73 -7.75
C GLY A 51 0.78 -24.76 -9.22
N GLN A 52 0.13 -25.63 -10.02
CA GLN A 52 0.41 -25.69 -11.46
C GLN A 52 -0.02 -24.44 -12.22
N ASP A 53 -1.00 -23.71 -11.67
CA ASP A 53 -1.52 -22.43 -12.16
C ASP A 53 -0.79 -21.22 -11.56
N HIS A 54 0.25 -21.44 -10.74
CA HIS A 54 0.95 -20.40 -9.99
C HIS A 54 0.01 -19.58 -9.08
N ASN A 55 -1.08 -20.17 -8.60
CA ASN A 55 -2.00 -19.49 -7.70
C ASN A 55 -2.69 -20.41 -6.67
N SER A 56 -2.78 -21.71 -6.91
CA SER A 56 -3.51 -22.65 -6.04
C SER A 56 -2.66 -23.28 -4.91
N GLY A 57 -1.35 -23.07 -4.93
CA GLY A 57 -0.44 -23.58 -3.90
C GLY A 57 -0.50 -22.84 -2.56
N VAL A 58 0.31 -23.27 -1.60
CA VAL A 58 0.38 -22.68 -0.24
C VAL A 58 0.64 -21.17 -0.27
N LEU A 59 1.51 -20.70 -1.17
CA LEU A 59 1.82 -19.27 -1.33
C LEU A 59 0.65 -18.49 -1.94
N GLY A 60 -0.23 -19.15 -2.68
CA GLY A 60 -1.47 -18.57 -3.22
C GLY A 60 -2.41 -18.10 -2.12
N GLY A 61 -2.65 -18.95 -1.12
CA GLY A 61 -3.41 -18.56 0.06
C GLY A 61 -2.78 -17.38 0.81
N GLY A 62 -1.45 -17.32 0.88
CA GLY A 62 -0.73 -16.17 1.45
C GLY A 62 -0.94 -14.86 0.66
N ARG A 63 -0.94 -14.94 -0.68
CA ARG A 63 -1.23 -13.81 -1.57
C ARG A 63 -2.66 -13.28 -1.37
N ASP A 64 -3.63 -14.16 -1.24
CA ASP A 64 -5.03 -13.77 -1.00
C ASP A 64 -5.21 -13.07 0.35
N GLN A 65 -4.50 -13.52 1.39
CA GLN A 65 -4.51 -12.84 2.70
C GLN A 65 -3.87 -11.45 2.63
N ALA A 66 -2.77 -11.30 1.89
CA ALA A 66 -2.14 -9.98 1.70
C ALA A 66 -3.05 -9.02 0.92
N GLU A 67 -3.76 -9.51 -0.09
CA GLU A 67 -4.76 -8.73 -0.84
C GLU A 67 -5.91 -8.30 0.08
N LEU A 68 -6.46 -9.20 0.89
CA LEU A 68 -7.53 -8.89 1.84
C LEU A 68 -7.09 -7.82 2.86
N ALA A 69 -5.89 -7.97 3.42
CA ALA A 69 -5.34 -7.03 4.39
C ALA A 69 -5.09 -5.64 3.77
N TYR A 70 -4.58 -5.58 2.54
CA TYR A 70 -4.43 -4.34 1.78
C TYR A 70 -5.79 -3.67 1.55
N ASN A 71 -6.78 -4.40 1.07
CA ASN A 71 -8.11 -3.87 0.78
C ASN A 71 -8.80 -3.32 2.03
N TYR A 72 -8.67 -4.01 3.16
CA TYR A 72 -9.18 -3.54 4.44
C TYR A 72 -8.48 -2.24 4.88
N ALA A 73 -7.15 -2.18 4.82
CA ALA A 73 -6.40 -0.97 5.18
C ALA A 73 -6.72 0.21 4.26
N ALA A 74 -6.90 -0.03 2.95
CA ALA A 74 -7.30 0.99 1.99
C ALA A 74 -8.71 1.54 2.29
N GLN A 75 -9.67 0.67 2.64
CA GLN A 75 -11.00 1.10 3.07
C GLN A 75 -10.96 1.91 4.37
N LEU A 76 -10.12 1.52 5.33
CA LEU A 76 -9.95 2.25 6.58
C LEU A 76 -9.40 3.67 6.32
N VAL A 77 -8.36 3.79 5.48
CA VAL A 77 -7.82 5.10 5.06
C VAL A 77 -8.91 5.96 4.44
N SER A 78 -9.66 5.42 3.47
CA SER A 78 -10.73 6.16 2.79
C SER A 78 -11.81 6.65 3.75
N ARG A 79 -12.25 5.81 4.70
CA ARG A 79 -13.24 6.20 5.72
C ARG A 79 -12.73 7.28 6.67
N LEU A 80 -11.46 7.21 7.06
CA LEU A 80 -10.84 8.22 7.92
C LEU A 80 -10.67 9.56 7.19
N GLU A 81 -10.27 9.55 5.91
CA GLU A 81 -10.21 10.75 5.08
C GLU A 81 -11.58 11.41 4.94
N GLN A 82 -12.61 10.62 4.61
CA GLN A 82 -14.00 11.09 4.55
C GLN A 82 -14.48 11.69 5.86
N ALA A 83 -14.23 11.02 7.00
CA ALA A 83 -14.62 11.51 8.32
C ALA A 83 -13.90 12.80 8.74
N LEU A 84 -12.68 13.01 8.23
CA LEU A 84 -11.89 14.23 8.44
C LEU A 84 -12.21 15.34 7.44
N GLY A 85 -13.09 15.09 6.47
CA GLY A 85 -13.38 16.02 5.38
C GLY A 85 -12.20 16.19 4.41
N ILE A 86 -11.22 15.30 4.44
CA ILE A 86 -10.10 15.26 3.51
C ILE A 86 -10.61 14.55 2.25
N THR A 87 -10.71 15.30 1.16
CA THR A 87 -10.96 14.75 -0.18
C THR A 87 -9.70 14.91 -1.01
N GLU A 88 -9.47 14.08 -2.02
CA GLU A 88 -8.26 14.13 -2.88
C GLU A 88 -7.96 15.55 -3.40
N SER A 89 -9.00 16.37 -3.60
CA SER A 89 -8.86 17.78 -4.02
C SER A 89 -8.13 18.69 -3.01
N SER A 90 -8.14 18.38 -1.71
CA SER A 90 -7.59 19.27 -0.67
C SER A 90 -6.07 19.14 -0.53
N ASP A 91 -5.49 17.97 -0.80
CA ASP A 91 -4.05 17.75 -0.69
C ASP A 91 -3.29 18.30 -1.91
N GLU A 92 -3.87 18.22 -3.11
CA GLU A 92 -3.31 18.83 -4.32
C GLU A 92 -3.33 20.37 -4.23
N GLN A 93 -4.41 20.94 -3.69
CA GLN A 93 -4.52 22.39 -3.50
C GLN A 93 -3.54 22.90 -2.41
N ALA A 94 -3.40 22.18 -1.30
CA ALA A 94 -2.44 22.54 -0.25
C ALA A 94 -0.97 22.41 -0.72
N ALA A 95 -0.65 21.39 -1.52
CA ALA A 95 0.68 21.24 -2.12
C ALA A 95 0.97 22.32 -3.18
N ALA A 96 -0.05 22.77 -3.92
CA ALA A 96 0.04 23.88 -4.87
C ALA A 96 0.22 25.23 -4.14
N ASP A 97 -0.50 25.45 -3.04
CA ASP A 97 -0.42 26.68 -2.25
C ASP A 97 0.94 26.80 -1.54
N ILE A 98 1.52 25.70 -1.03
CA ILE A 98 2.89 25.70 -0.47
C ILE A 98 3.94 26.04 -1.55
N LYS A 99 3.74 25.59 -2.80
CA LYS A 99 4.62 25.96 -3.92
C LYS A 99 4.51 27.43 -4.32
N ASN A 100 3.35 28.06 -4.11
CA ASN A 100 3.12 29.47 -4.43
C ASN A 100 3.52 30.44 -3.31
N VAL A 101 3.88 29.95 -2.11
CA VAL A 101 4.25 30.77 -0.93
C VAL A 101 5.78 30.81 -0.70
N ALA A 102 6.59 30.59 -1.74
CA ALA A 102 8.02 30.95 -1.65
C ALA A 102 8.17 32.50 -1.68
N PRO A 103 8.89 33.11 -0.72
CA PRO A 103 8.82 34.54 -0.44
C PRO A 103 9.83 35.33 -1.30
N GLY A 104 9.33 36.38 -1.93
CA GLY A 104 10.12 37.35 -2.69
C GLY A 104 9.51 38.75 -2.60
N GLU A 105 9.29 39.25 -1.38
CA GLU A 105 9.17 40.70 -1.14
C GLU A 105 10.49 41.18 -0.53
N ASP A 106 11.40 41.66 -1.36
CA ASP A 106 12.48 42.56 -0.95
C ASP A 106 12.07 43.98 -1.37
N LYS A 107 11.24 44.62 -0.53
CA LYS A 107 10.95 46.05 -0.62
C LYS A 107 12.14 46.82 -0.05
N GLY A 108 13.03 47.27 -0.92
CA GLY A 108 14.07 48.24 -0.58
C GLY A 108 13.47 49.62 -0.32
N PHE A 109 13.63 50.12 0.91
CA PHE A 109 13.57 51.54 1.22
C PHE A 109 14.99 52.11 1.16
N ALA A 110 15.27 52.98 0.20
CA ALA A 110 16.35 53.96 0.20
C ALA A 110 16.04 55.07 -0.83
#